data_AF-A0A6I0HMZ4-F1
#
_entry.id   AF-A0A6I0HMZ4-F1
#
_cell.length_a   1.000
_cell.length_b   1.000
_cell.length_c   1.000
_cell.angle_alpha   90.00
_cell.angle_beta   90.00
_cell.angle_gamma   90.00
#
_symmetry.space_group_name_H-M   'P 1'
#
loop_
_entity.id
_entity.type
_entity.pdbx_description
1 polymer ?
#
loop_
_entity_poly.entity_id
_entity_poly.type
_entity_poly.pdbx_seq_one_letter_code
_entity_poly.pdbx_strand_id
1 'polypeptide(L)'
;MKILYFHRNKNAGFSINKVFQSITETLPQYNISYKEKYIPSPNAKIKDIIQNGLFAFKQQKTNYINHISGDVHYLTYFLNPKKTIVTVHDIMYYSYLSGFKKKYGNGYTLNL
;
A
#
# COMPACT_ATOMS: atom_id res chain seq x y z
N MET A 1 7.44 -19.45 -2.57
CA MET A 1 6.27 -18.52 -2.57
C MET A 1 6.61 -17.27 -3.38
N LYS A 2 5.62 -16.55 -3.95
CA LYS A 2 5.87 -15.29 -4.68
C LYS A 2 5.07 -14.13 -4.11
N ILE A 3 5.72 -12.99 -3.84
CA ILE A 3 5.10 -11.78 -3.29
C ILE A 3 5.19 -10.63 -4.29
N LEU A 4 4.10 -9.88 -4.45
CA LEU A 4 4.05 -8.65 -5.23
C LEU A 4 3.79 -7.49 -4.28
N TYR A 5 4.83 -6.71 -3.99
CA TYR A 5 4.74 -5.53 -3.15
C TYR A 5 4.22 -4.33 -3.94
N PHE A 6 3.22 -3.65 -3.38
CA PHE A 6 2.73 -2.36 -3.86
C PHE A 6 3.18 -1.26 -2.91
N HIS A 7 3.88 -0.27 -3.45
CA HIS A 7 4.37 0.91 -2.75
C HIS A 7 3.73 2.18 -3.31
N ARG A 8 3.75 3.24 -2.50
CA ARG A 8 3.44 4.60 -2.95
C ARG A 8 4.31 5.02 -4.12
N ASN A 9 3.89 6.07 -4.82
CA ASN A 9 4.69 6.65 -5.89
C ASN A 9 6.05 7.11 -5.35
N LYS A 10 7.11 6.94 -6.14
CA LYS A 10 8.49 7.31 -5.75
C LYS A 10 8.63 8.79 -5.36
N ASN A 11 7.79 9.66 -5.90
CA ASN A 11 7.82 11.09 -5.61
C ASN A 11 7.15 11.46 -4.27
N ALA A 12 6.46 10.53 -3.61
CA ALA A 12 5.78 10.74 -2.33
C ALA A 12 6.65 10.37 -1.10
N GLY A 13 7.97 10.25 -1.28
CA GLY A 13 8.94 9.91 -0.22
C GLY A 13 9.13 8.40 0.01
N PHE A 14 10.20 8.03 0.73
CA PHE A 14 10.68 6.65 0.84
C PHE A 14 10.82 6.12 2.28
N SER A 15 10.34 6.85 3.29
CA SER A 15 10.65 6.54 4.71
C SER A 15 10.31 5.09 5.08
N ILE A 16 9.12 4.61 4.70
CA ILE A 16 8.70 3.25 5.02
C ILE A 16 9.35 2.16 4.14
N ASN A 17 9.62 2.48 2.87
CA ASN A 17 10.25 1.53 1.96
C ASN A 17 11.65 1.14 2.43
N LYS A 18 12.41 2.08 3.01
CA LYS A 18 13.74 1.80 3.58
C LYS A 18 13.70 0.78 4.71
N VAL A 19 12.68 0.84 5.58
CA VAL A 19 12.51 -0.12 6.68
C VAL A 19 12.16 -1.51 6.14
N PHE A 20 11.26 -1.58 5.16
CA PHE A 20 10.90 -2.86 4.55
C PHE A 20 11.99 -3.47 3.69
N GLN A 21 12.87 -2.65 3.12
CA GLN A 21 13.92 -3.12 2.24
C GLN A 21 14.80 -4.17 2.94
N SER A 22 15.17 -3.93 4.20
CA SER A 22 15.94 -4.92 4.98
C SER A 22 15.20 -6.25 5.16
N ILE A 23 13.86 -6.23 5.22
CA ILE A 23 13.06 -7.45 5.27
C ILE A 23 13.02 -8.10 3.89
N THR A 24 12.68 -7.35 2.84
CA THR A 24 12.48 -7.90 1.49
C THR A 24 13.77 -8.50 0.92
N GLU A 25 14.93 -7.90 1.22
CA GLU A 25 16.25 -8.39 0.81
C GLU A 25 16.64 -9.73 1.45
N THR A 26 16.05 -10.09 2.60
CA THR A 26 16.31 -11.39 3.26
C THR A 26 15.38 -12.50 2.76
N LEU A 27 14.25 -12.17 2.14
CA LEU A 27 13.26 -13.16 1.66
C LEU A 27 13.82 -14.24 0.72
N PRO A 28 14.77 -13.95 -0.20
CA PRO A 28 15.35 -14.98 -1.04
C PRO A 28 16.04 -16.11 -0.26
N GLN A 29 16.57 -15.82 0.93
CA GLN A 29 17.21 -16.81 1.81
C GLN A 29 16.21 -17.88 2.31
N TYR A 30 14.91 -17.58 2.25
CA TYR A 30 13.80 -18.45 2.64
C TYR A 30 13.06 -19.04 1.42
N ASN A 31 13.65 -19.03 0.22
CA ASN A 31 13.02 -19.46 -1.04
C ASN A 31 11.72 -18.68 -1.37
N ILE A 32 11.67 -17.40 -0.95
CA ILE A 32 10.58 -16.48 -1.25
C ILE A 32 11.07 -15.49 -2.31
N SER A 33 10.48 -15.53 -3.51
CA SER A 33 10.74 -14.52 -4.54
C SER A 33 9.78 -13.35 -4.40
N TYR A 34 10.24 -12.14 -4.67
CA TYR A 34 9.38 -10.96 -4.64
C TYR A 34 9.57 -10.05 -5.86
N LYS A 35 8.57 -9.19 -6.10
CA LYS A 35 8.62 -8.09 -7.05
C LYS A 35 8.01 -6.86 -6.41
N GLU A 36 8.47 -5.69 -6.84
CA GLU A 36 7.97 -4.41 -6.34
C GLU A 36 7.29 -3.63 -7.46
N LYS A 37 6.21 -2.92 -7.11
CA LYS A 37 5.47 -2.02 -7.98
C LYS A 37 5.18 -0.73 -7.24
N TYR A 38 5.45 0.38 -7.92
CA TYR A 38 5.17 1.73 -7.43
C TYR A 38 3.95 2.25 -8.18
N ILE A 39 2.96 2.77 -7.45
CA ILE A 39 1.77 3.36 -8.08
C ILE A 39 2.11 4.60 -8.91
N PRO A 40 1.38 4.87 -10.01
CA PRO A 40 1.74 5.93 -10.95
C PRO A 40 1.47 7.35 -10.45
N SER A 41 0.46 7.58 -9.60
CA SER A 41 0.15 8.91 -9.08
C SER A 41 0.46 9.03 -7.59
N PRO A 42 1.18 10.09 -7.15
CA PRO A 42 1.37 10.41 -5.73
C PRO A 42 0.15 11.09 -5.09
N ASN A 43 -0.81 11.54 -5.91
CA ASN A 43 -1.97 12.28 -5.46
C ASN A 43 -3.08 11.33 -5.00
N ALA A 44 -4.06 11.88 -4.31
CA ALA A 44 -5.22 11.12 -3.85
C ALA A 44 -6.56 11.80 -4.14
N LYS A 45 -6.62 12.53 -5.26
CA LYS A 45 -7.91 12.89 -5.87
C LYS A 45 -8.57 11.59 -6.36
N ILE A 46 -9.89 11.59 -6.49
CA ILE A 46 -10.66 10.39 -6.89
C ILE A 46 -10.14 9.77 -8.19
N LYS A 47 -9.79 10.60 -9.19
CA LYS A 47 -9.20 10.13 -10.45
C LYS A 47 -7.88 9.38 -10.26
N ASP A 48 -7.04 9.85 -9.32
CA ASP A 48 -5.74 9.27 -9.02
C ASP A 48 -5.90 7.95 -8.26
N ILE A 49 -6.88 7.87 -7.35
CA ILE A 49 -7.26 6.64 -6.65
C ILE A 49 -7.68 5.56 -7.66
N ILE A 50 -8.57 5.91 -8.61
CA ILE A 50 -9.03 4.98 -9.65
C ILE A 50 -7.87 4.56 -10.55
N GLN A 51 -7.03 5.51 -10.99
CA GLN A 51 -5.86 5.21 -11.83
C GLN A 51 -4.89 4.25 -11.13
N ASN A 52 -4.57 4.52 -9.86
CA ASN A 52 -3.69 3.68 -9.05
C ASN A 52 -4.30 2.30 -8.80
N GLY A 53 -5.61 2.23 -8.53
CA GLY A 53 -6.36 1.00 -8.36
C GLY A 53 -6.38 0.12 -9.62
N LEU A 54 -6.72 0.70 -10.77
CA LEU A 54 -6.70 -0.02 -12.05
C LEU A 54 -5.30 -0.48 -12.44
N PHE A 55 -4.27 0.31 -12.15
CA PHE A 55 -2.88 -0.11 -12.32
C PHE A 55 -2.57 -1.33 -11.46
N ALA A 56 -2.90 -1.30 -10.16
CA ALA A 56 -2.67 -2.42 -9.26
C ALA A 56 -3.44 -3.68 -9.68
N PHE A 57 -4.70 -3.53 -10.08
CA PHE A 57 -5.52 -4.61 -10.63
C PHE A 57 -4.86 -5.28 -11.84
N LYS A 58 -4.28 -4.51 -12.75
CA LYS A 58 -3.57 -5.03 -13.94
C LYS A 58 -2.24 -5.69 -13.62
N GLN A 59 -1.58 -5.30 -12.52
CA GLN A 59 -0.28 -5.87 -12.14
C GLN A 59 -0.38 -7.14 -11.30
N GLN A 60 -1.49 -7.35 -10.57
CA GLN A 60 -1.67 -8.53 -9.73
C GLN A 60 -1.63 -9.83 -10.57
N LYS A 61 -1.17 -10.92 -9.95
CA LYS A 61 -1.03 -12.22 -10.61
C LYS A 61 -1.57 -13.33 -9.73
N THR A 62 -2.21 -14.32 -10.34
CA THR A 62 -2.85 -15.44 -9.63
C THR A 62 -1.88 -16.26 -8.77
N ASN A 63 -0.60 -16.32 -9.16
CA ASN A 63 0.46 -17.03 -8.45
C ASN A 63 1.29 -16.14 -7.49
N TYR A 64 0.83 -14.93 -7.19
CA TYR A 64 1.47 -14.02 -6.23
C TYR A 64 0.51 -13.70 -5.07
N ILE A 65 1.08 -13.46 -3.90
CA ILE A 65 0.42 -12.75 -2.80
C ILE A 65 0.71 -11.27 -2.99
N ASN A 66 -0.32 -10.44 -3.09
CA ASN A 66 -0.19 -9.00 -3.07
C ASN A 66 0.12 -8.57 -1.64
N HIS A 67 1.15 -7.74 -1.44
CA HIS A 67 1.46 -7.16 -0.15
C HIS A 67 1.46 -5.64 -0.27
N ILE A 68 0.68 -4.99 0.58
CA ILE A 68 0.64 -3.54 0.70
C ILE A 68 1.38 -3.15 1.98
N SER A 69 2.41 -2.31 1.85
CA SER A 69 3.06 -1.64 2.97
C SER A 69 2.83 -0.14 2.92
N GLY A 70 2.57 0.47 4.09
CA GLY A 70 2.37 1.92 4.18
C GLY A 70 0.99 2.38 3.70
N ASP A 71 0.89 3.59 3.17
CA ASP A 71 -0.36 4.37 3.03
C ASP A 71 -1.26 4.07 1.82
N VAL A 72 -0.92 3.09 0.98
CA VAL A 72 -1.69 2.74 -0.22
C VAL A 72 -2.76 1.66 0.03
N HIS A 73 -3.31 1.62 1.23
CA HIS A 73 -4.31 0.64 1.67
C HIS A 73 -5.60 0.63 0.83
N TYR A 74 -5.95 1.77 0.22
CA TYR A 74 -7.12 1.88 -0.67
C TYR A 74 -7.04 0.97 -1.91
N LEU A 75 -5.84 0.45 -2.26
CA LEU A 75 -5.69 -0.52 -3.34
C LEU A 75 -6.42 -1.84 -3.05
N THR A 76 -6.73 -2.15 -1.79
CA THR A 76 -7.50 -3.34 -1.40
C THR A 76 -8.87 -3.43 -2.07
N TYR A 77 -9.50 -2.30 -2.43
CA TYR A 77 -10.75 -2.28 -3.20
C TYR A 77 -10.59 -2.82 -4.64
N PHE A 78 -9.37 -2.89 -5.16
CA PHE A 78 -9.06 -3.32 -6.52
C PHE A 78 -8.31 -4.66 -6.57
N LEU A 79 -7.76 -5.13 -5.46
CA LEU A 79 -6.97 -6.37 -5.41
C LEU A 79 -7.81 -7.55 -4.96
N ASN A 80 -7.39 -8.77 -5.32
CA ASN A 80 -8.07 -9.99 -4.86
C ASN A 80 -7.97 -10.12 -3.32
N PRO A 81 -9.09 -10.10 -2.58
CA PRO A 81 -9.07 -10.11 -1.11
C PRO A 81 -8.50 -11.41 -0.54
N LYS A 82 -8.59 -12.54 -1.27
CA LYS A 82 -8.04 -13.84 -0.83
C LYS A 82 -6.53 -13.94 -0.99
N LYS A 83 -5.90 -12.96 -1.63
CA LYS A 83 -4.47 -12.95 -1.98
C LYS A 83 -3.80 -11.64 -1.60
N THR A 84 -4.39 -10.83 -0.73
CA THR A 84 -3.85 -9.52 -0.37
C THR A 84 -3.60 -9.44 1.13
N ILE A 85 -2.38 -9.09 1.50
CA ILE A 85 -1.95 -8.82 2.87
C ILE A 85 -1.65 -7.33 2.99
N VAL A 86 -2.07 -6.74 4.10
CA VAL A 86 -1.83 -5.33 4.41
C VAL A 86 -1.04 -5.26 5.70
N THR A 87 0.11 -4.61 5.65
CA THR A 87 0.89 -4.27 6.85
C THR A 87 0.75 -2.78 7.13
N VAL A 88 0.07 -2.46 8.23
CA VAL A 88 -0.16 -1.08 8.70
C VAL A 88 0.97 -0.70 9.65
N HIS A 89 1.67 0.40 9.35
CA HIS A 89 2.80 0.87 10.18
C HIS A 89 2.38 1.92 11.20
N ASP A 90 1.66 2.94 10.74
CA ASP A 90 1.30 4.08 11.57
C ASP A 90 -0.21 4.20 11.66
N ILE A 91 -0.77 3.83 12.81
CA ILE A 91 -2.14 4.20 13.20
C ILE A 91 -2.17 5.53 13.96
N MET A 92 -1.01 6.17 14.15
CA MET A 92 -0.85 7.37 14.98
C MET A 92 -1.78 8.51 14.57
N TYR A 93 -2.03 8.72 13.27
CA TYR A 93 -2.96 9.77 12.82
C TYR A 93 -4.34 9.63 13.47
N TYR A 94 -4.84 8.41 13.63
CA TYR A 94 -6.11 8.16 14.30
C TYR A 94 -6.11 8.56 15.78
N SER A 95 -4.96 8.43 16.47
CA SER A 95 -4.83 8.85 17.87
C SER A 95 -4.88 10.37 18.05
N TYR A 96 -4.49 11.15 17.02
CA TYR A 96 -4.56 12.62 17.04
C TYR A 96 -5.93 13.17 16.62
N LEU A 97 -6.80 12.36 16.02
CA LEU A 97 -8.15 12.79 15.67
C LEU A 97 -9.00 12.95 16.95
N SER A 98 -9.74 14.06 17.03
CA SER A 98 -10.71 14.34 18.10
C SER A 98 -12.06 14.80 17.52
N GLY A 99 -13.12 14.73 18.33
CA GLY A 99 -14.46 15.20 17.97
C GLY A 99 -15.11 14.46 16.80
N PHE A 100 -15.91 15.18 16.00
CA PHE A 100 -16.64 14.63 14.85
C PHE A 100 -15.74 13.99 13.79
N LYS A 101 -14.49 14.47 13.63
CA LYS A 101 -13.50 13.88 12.72
C LYS A 101 -13.07 12.48 13.15
N LYS A 102 -13.03 12.19 14.46
CA LYS A 102 -12.76 10.83 14.97
C LYS A 102 -13.97 9.91 14.82
N LYS A 103 -15.18 10.46 14.99
CA LYS A 103 -16.44 9.70 15.05
C LYS A 103 -17.01 9.36 13.67
N TYR A 104 -16.83 10.24 12.68
CA TYR A 104 -17.41 10.10 11.33
C TYR A 104 -16.46 10.49 10.21
N GLY A 105 -15.22 10.90 10.51
CA GLY A 105 -14.22 11.14 9.48
C GLY A 105 -13.91 9.81 8.80
N ASN A 106 -14.33 9.67 7.54
CA ASN A 106 -13.67 8.74 6.63
C ASN A 106 -12.17 9.02 6.76
N GLY A 107 -11.35 8.00 7.03
CA GLY A 107 -9.90 8.09 7.22
C GLY A 107 -9.10 8.64 6.02
N TYR A 108 -9.75 9.37 5.12
CA TYR A 108 -9.25 10.10 3.98
C TYR A 108 -9.41 11.61 4.21
N THR A 109 -8.80 12.15 5.26
CA THR A 109 -8.35 13.55 5.20
C THR A 109 -6.89 13.55 4.79
N LEU A 110 -6.68 13.38 3.48
CA LEU A 110 -5.52 13.95 2.83
C LEU A 110 -5.56 15.45 3.05
N ASN A 111 -4.59 15.97 3.78
CA ASN A 111 -4.12 17.32 3.59
C ASN A 111 -2.66 17.40 4.05
N LEU A 112 -1.81 17.61 3.04
CA LEU A 112 -0.42 18.05 3.02
C LEU A 112 0.65 16.99 3.29
#